data_AF-A0A8J6I299-F1
#
_entry.id   AF-A0A8J6I299-F1
#
_cell.length_a   1.000
_cell.length_b   1.000
_cell.length_c   1.000
_cell.angle_alpha   90.00
_cell.angle_beta   90.00
_cell.angle_gamma   90.00
#
_symmetry.space_group_name_H-M   'P 1'
#
loop_
_entity.id
_entity.type
_entity.pdbx_description
1 polymer ?
#
loop_
_entity_poly.entity_id
_entity_poly.type
_entity_poly.pdbx_seq_one_letter_code
_entity_poly.pdbx_strand_id
1 'polypeptide(L)'
;MIFEQSPVLHEPRCYVTSADQALDNLTRSLTSRSWFKARALQYAIECSPLPDDAWIVHLDEETQPTRSGIEGITQMIREEEHSGKLRIGQGCILYHRAWKQHPILTLADMVRTGDDLSRFHFQHKLGRTIFGLHGSYIVVRNSVAKEVGFDFGPQGSITEDAFWALVQMHNGRRSRWCDGYLEEQSTQSAMDFIKQRRRWFLGLIKVSRHAPVPLRWRLPLAVNTLIWAVTPFGFLYTFVHLFYGTAIPVVVTAMANLAYGTFIVLYLTGLRINLDEAGEHRWWKRQFWYASVILLLLPFSALEAAGVFYALIKPDPGFHVVQK
;
A
#
# COMPACT_ATOMS: atom_id res chain seq x y z
N MET A 1 -10.77 -14.96 1.32
CA MET A 1 -11.64 -15.79 2.19
C MET A 1 -13.06 -15.27 2.02
N ILE A 2 -13.95 -16.07 1.43
CA ILE A 2 -15.33 -15.66 1.10
C ILE A 2 -16.20 -15.96 2.33
N PHE A 3 -16.84 -14.93 2.89
CA PHE A 3 -17.91 -15.11 3.87
C PHE A 3 -19.23 -14.86 3.15
N GLU A 4 -20.02 -15.92 2.97
CA GLU A 4 -21.38 -15.84 2.46
C GLU A 4 -22.33 -16.22 3.61
N GLN A 5 -23.19 -15.30 4.02
CA GLN A 5 -24.37 -15.64 4.81
C GLN A 5 -25.53 -15.85 3.83
N SER A 6 -25.80 -17.11 3.49
CA SER A 6 -27.06 -17.50 2.84
C SER A 6 -27.46 -18.90 3.30
N PRO A 7 -28.68 -19.13 3.79
CA PRO A 7 -29.16 -20.45 4.17
C PRO A 7 -29.80 -21.15 2.96
N VAL A 8 -29.04 -21.38 1.90
CA VAL A 8 -29.42 -22.32 0.82
C VAL A 8 -28.15 -22.96 0.28
N LEU A 9 -27.91 -24.22 0.66
CA LEU A 9 -26.88 -25.08 0.06
C LEU A 9 -27.26 -25.35 -1.40
N HIS A 10 -26.82 -24.50 -2.31
CA HIS A 10 -26.73 -24.87 -3.72
C HIS A 10 -25.44 -25.69 -3.91
N GLU A 11 -25.58 -26.85 -4.55
CA GLU A 11 -24.48 -27.74 -4.93
C GLU A 11 -23.33 -26.96 -5.61
N PRO A 12 -22.07 -27.36 -5.41
CA PRO A 12 -20.94 -26.78 -6.12
C PRO A 12 -21.10 -27.01 -7.62
N ARG A 13 -21.48 -25.96 -8.36
CA ARG A 13 -21.47 -25.98 -9.82
C ARG A 13 -20.02 -26.02 -10.29
N CYS A 14 -19.60 -27.21 -10.76
CA CYS A 14 -18.40 -27.34 -11.57
C CYS A 14 -18.67 -26.69 -12.93
N TYR A 15 -18.19 -25.46 -13.12
CA TYR A 15 -18.22 -24.81 -14.43
C TYR A 15 -17.14 -25.46 -15.30
N VAL A 16 -17.50 -26.51 -16.04
CA VAL A 16 -16.68 -26.97 -17.17
C VAL A 16 -16.64 -25.83 -18.16
N THR A 17 -15.48 -25.20 -18.30
CA THR A 17 -15.25 -24.15 -19.30
C THR A 17 -15.45 -24.78 -20.67
N SER A 18 -16.40 -24.27 -21.46
CA SER A 18 -16.54 -24.70 -22.85
C SER A 18 -15.27 -24.35 -23.63
N ALA A 19 -14.97 -25.09 -24.70
CA ALA A 19 -13.81 -24.81 -25.55
C ALA A 19 -13.81 -23.36 -26.08
N ASP A 20 -14.99 -22.81 -26.36
CA ASP A 20 -15.17 -21.42 -26.79
C ASP A 20 -14.82 -20.43 -25.68
N GLN A 21 -15.25 -20.70 -24.44
CA GLN A 21 -14.92 -19.85 -23.29
C GLN A 21 -13.42 -19.92 -22.96
N ALA A 22 -12.79 -21.07 -23.13
CA ALA A 22 -11.34 -21.23 -23.00
C ALA A 22 -10.59 -20.45 -24.09
N LEU A 23 -11.07 -20.48 -25.33
CA LEU A 23 -10.49 -19.74 -26.46
C LEU A 23 -10.65 -18.23 -26.30
N ASP A 24 -11.80 -17.76 -25.82
CA ASP A 24 -12.04 -16.36 -25.50
C ASP A 24 -11.12 -15.88 -24.36
N ASN A 25 -10.97 -16.68 -23.30
CA ASN A 25 -10.06 -16.36 -22.20
C ASN A 25 -8.60 -16.33 -22.67
N LEU A 26 -8.21 -17.25 -23.56
CA LEU A 26 -6.88 -17.26 -24.18
C LEU A 26 -6.66 -15.99 -25.01
N THR A 27 -7.65 -15.60 -25.81
CA THR A 27 -7.58 -14.41 -26.68
C THR A 27 -7.50 -13.11 -25.87
N ARG A 28 -8.28 -12.99 -24.78
CA ARG A 28 -8.17 -11.87 -23.82
C ARG A 28 -6.79 -11.84 -23.17
N SER A 29 -6.24 -13.02 -22.84
CA SER A 29 -4.90 -13.11 -22.29
C SER A 29 -3.79 -12.67 -23.25
N LEU A 30 -3.95 -12.92 -24.54
CA LEU A 30 -2.99 -12.53 -25.57
C LEU A 30 -3.06 -11.03 -25.93
N THR A 31 -4.18 -10.36 -25.64
CA THR A 31 -4.40 -8.95 -25.94
C THR A 31 -4.06 -8.01 -24.79
N SER A 32 -4.02 -8.52 -23.55
CA SER A 32 -3.66 -7.69 -22.40
C SER A 32 -2.20 -7.25 -22.43
N ARG A 33 -1.95 -5.98 -22.09
CA ARG A 33 -0.59 -5.40 -22.04
C ARG A 33 -0.03 -5.30 -20.62
N SER A 34 -0.82 -5.66 -19.62
CA SER A 34 -0.43 -5.70 -18.21
C SER A 34 0.50 -6.86 -17.90
N TRP A 35 1.40 -6.67 -16.93
CA TRP A 35 2.35 -7.66 -16.44
C TRP A 35 2.20 -7.90 -14.93
N PHE A 36 2.83 -8.96 -14.42
CA PHE A 36 2.95 -9.26 -12.98
C PHE A 36 1.59 -9.30 -12.26
N LYS A 37 1.48 -8.68 -11.08
CA LYS A 37 0.25 -8.61 -10.29
C LYS A 37 -0.89 -7.95 -11.05
N ALA A 38 -0.62 -6.88 -11.81
CA ALA A 38 -1.64 -6.22 -12.64
C ALA A 38 -2.28 -7.18 -13.64
N ARG A 39 -1.50 -8.07 -14.26
CA ARG A 39 -2.02 -9.10 -15.17
C ARG A 39 -2.89 -10.12 -14.47
N ALA A 40 -2.47 -10.59 -13.30
CA ALA A 40 -3.27 -11.54 -12.51
C ALA A 40 -4.61 -10.93 -12.11
N LEU A 41 -4.62 -9.67 -11.68
CA LEU A 41 -5.83 -8.93 -11.34
C LEU A 41 -6.73 -8.69 -12.57
N GLN A 42 -6.14 -8.29 -13.70
CA GLN A 42 -6.89 -8.10 -14.94
C GLN A 42 -7.51 -9.41 -15.43
N TYR A 43 -6.77 -10.51 -15.39
CA TYR A 43 -7.29 -11.83 -15.75
C TYR A 43 -8.42 -12.26 -14.83
N ALA A 44 -8.30 -12.01 -13.52
CA ALA A 44 -9.36 -12.29 -12.57
C ALA A 44 -10.64 -11.51 -12.90
N ILE A 45 -10.52 -10.24 -13.29
CA ILE A 45 -11.68 -9.43 -13.73
C ILE A 45 -12.31 -9.99 -15.01
N GLU A 46 -11.50 -10.40 -15.98
CA GLU A 46 -11.95 -10.90 -17.29
C GLU A 46 -12.68 -12.24 -17.21
N CYS A 47 -12.26 -13.10 -16.28
CA CYS A 47 -12.70 -14.50 -16.19
C CYS A 47 -13.63 -14.78 -15.01
N SER A 48 -13.70 -13.89 -14.01
CA SER A 48 -14.48 -14.12 -12.80
C SER A 48 -15.99 -14.13 -13.11
N PRO A 49 -16.73 -15.16 -12.65
CA PRO A 49 -18.18 -15.21 -12.78
C PRO A 49 -18.90 -14.33 -11.74
N LEU A 50 -18.16 -13.59 -10.91
CA LEU A 50 -18.77 -12.76 -9.87
C LEU A 50 -19.72 -11.71 -10.47
N PRO A 51 -20.92 -11.54 -9.87
CA PRO A 51 -21.87 -10.54 -10.32
C PRO A 51 -21.36 -9.13 -10.02
N ASP A 52 -21.94 -8.13 -10.67
CA ASP A 52 -21.49 -6.74 -10.62
C ASP A 52 -21.68 -6.07 -9.24
N ASP A 53 -22.56 -6.62 -8.43
CA ASP A 53 -22.85 -6.21 -7.06
C ASP A 53 -22.02 -6.93 -5.99
N ALA A 54 -21.23 -7.94 -6.37
CA ALA A 54 -20.27 -8.56 -5.46
C ALA A 54 -19.22 -7.54 -4.99
N TRP A 55 -18.69 -7.77 -3.79
CA TRP A 55 -17.53 -7.04 -3.26
C TRP A 55 -16.28 -7.91 -3.31
N ILE A 56 -15.18 -7.30 -3.70
CA ILE A 56 -13.87 -7.92 -3.83
C ILE A 56 -12.94 -7.26 -2.83
N VAL A 57 -12.13 -8.07 -2.17
CA VAL A 57 -11.05 -7.60 -1.30
C VAL A 57 -9.73 -8.03 -1.92
N HIS A 58 -8.92 -7.07 -2.36
CA HIS A 58 -7.58 -7.31 -2.86
C HIS A 58 -6.60 -7.38 -1.69
N LEU A 59 -5.91 -8.52 -1.59
CA LEU A 59 -4.94 -8.84 -0.55
C LEU A 59 -3.63 -9.29 -1.21
N ASP A 60 -2.50 -8.95 -0.59
CA ASP A 60 -1.24 -9.58 -0.91
C ASP A 60 -1.24 -11.04 -0.39
N GLU A 61 -0.36 -11.89 -0.92
CA GLU A 61 -0.34 -13.33 -0.64
C GLU A 61 -0.06 -13.65 0.84
N GLU A 62 0.70 -12.78 1.51
CA GLU A 62 1.02 -12.90 2.93
C GLU A 62 0.07 -12.14 3.85
N THR A 63 -0.94 -11.43 3.33
CA THR A 63 -1.89 -10.70 4.15
C THR A 63 -2.84 -11.67 4.85
N GLN A 64 -2.91 -11.60 6.18
CA GLN A 64 -3.84 -12.35 7.01
C GLN A 64 -4.98 -11.47 7.49
N PRO A 65 -6.24 -11.85 7.22
CA PRO A 65 -7.38 -11.15 7.79
C PRO A 65 -7.45 -11.34 9.30
N THR A 66 -7.65 -10.25 10.04
CA THR A 66 -7.98 -10.30 11.46
C THR A 66 -9.49 -10.25 11.66
N ARG A 67 -9.94 -10.56 12.89
CA ARG A 67 -11.35 -10.39 13.25
C ARG A 67 -11.82 -8.95 13.04
N SER A 68 -11.04 -7.96 13.51
CA SER A 68 -11.40 -6.55 13.39
C SER A 68 -11.49 -6.11 11.92
N GLY A 69 -10.58 -6.60 11.08
CA GLY A 69 -10.58 -6.32 9.64
C GLY A 69 -11.82 -6.87 8.94
N ILE A 70 -12.22 -8.11 9.24
CA ILE A 70 -13.44 -8.71 8.67
C ILE A 70 -14.70 -7.96 9.14
N GLU A 71 -14.76 -7.57 10.42
CA GLU A 71 -15.88 -6.79 10.97
C GLU A 71 -15.99 -5.43 10.27
N GLY A 72 -14.87 -4.73 10.07
CA GLY A 72 -14.84 -3.44 9.38
C GLY A 72 -15.17 -3.52 7.89
N ILE A 73 -14.69 -4.55 7.18
CA ILE A 73 -15.08 -4.83 5.79
C ILE A 73 -16.59 -5.04 5.71
N THR A 74 -17.15 -5.87 6.58
CA THR A 74 -18.59 -6.19 6.59
C THR A 74 -19.43 -4.94 6.86
N GLN A 75 -19.01 -4.12 7.83
CA GLN A 75 -19.69 -2.88 8.17
C GLN A 75 -19.65 -1.88 7.02
N MET A 76 -18.49 -1.71 6.38
CA MET A 76 -18.35 -0.85 5.20
C MET A 76 -19.28 -1.30 4.07
N ILE A 77 -19.29 -2.59 3.72
CA ILE A 77 -20.15 -3.13 2.66
C ILE A 77 -21.62 -2.84 2.97
N ARG A 78 -22.06 -3.11 4.20
CA ARG A 78 -23.44 -2.85 4.62
C ARG A 78 -23.84 -1.39 4.47
N GLU A 79 -22.99 -0.48 4.93
CA GLU A 79 -23.23 0.96 4.84
C GLU A 79 -23.28 1.44 3.38
N GLU A 80 -22.40 0.92 2.53
CA GLU A 80 -22.29 1.38 1.14
C GLU A 80 -23.31 0.75 0.19
N GLU A 81 -23.80 -0.46 0.48
CA GLU A 81 -24.97 -0.98 -0.22
C GLU A 81 -26.24 -0.19 0.15
N HIS A 82 -26.35 0.29 1.39
CA HIS A 82 -27.46 1.17 1.77
C HIS A 82 -27.34 2.58 1.20
N SER A 83 -26.14 3.17 1.24
CA SER A 83 -25.93 4.56 0.82
C SER A 83 -25.82 4.71 -0.71
N GLY A 84 -25.26 3.71 -1.37
CA GLY A 84 -24.91 3.73 -2.79
C GLY A 84 -23.77 4.70 -3.18
N LYS A 85 -23.10 5.34 -2.21
CA LYS A 85 -22.22 6.51 -2.46
C LYS A 85 -20.78 6.14 -2.78
N LEU A 86 -20.15 5.32 -1.95
CA LEU A 86 -18.71 5.02 -2.04
C LEU A 86 -18.53 3.52 -2.31
N ARG A 87 -17.77 3.18 -3.35
CA ARG A 87 -17.64 1.78 -3.81
C ARG A 87 -16.20 1.27 -3.78
N ILE A 88 -15.33 2.03 -3.13
CA ILE A 88 -13.90 1.75 -2.95
C ILE A 88 -13.55 2.09 -1.50
N GLY A 89 -12.79 1.22 -0.85
CA GLY A 89 -12.27 1.41 0.50
C GLY A 89 -10.85 0.90 0.64
N GLN A 90 -10.15 1.43 1.61
CA GLN A 90 -8.84 0.96 2.02
C GLN A 90 -8.74 1.04 3.53
N GLY A 91 -8.18 0.01 4.16
CA GLY A 91 -7.95 -0.03 5.61
C GLY A 91 -6.47 0.03 5.97
N CYS A 92 -6.16 -0.20 7.25
CA CYS A 92 -4.81 -0.14 7.79
C CYS A 92 -4.14 -1.52 7.84
N ILE A 93 -2.86 -1.56 7.49
CA ILE A 93 -2.04 -2.77 7.53
C ILE A 93 -1.08 -2.73 8.73
N LEU A 94 -1.01 -3.84 9.45
CA LEU A 94 -0.09 -4.08 10.57
C LEU A 94 0.99 -5.06 10.13
N TYR A 95 2.22 -4.92 10.63
CA TYR A 95 3.40 -5.67 10.18
C TYR A 95 3.98 -6.62 11.22
N HIS A 96 3.29 -6.82 12.36
CA HIS A 96 3.79 -7.60 13.48
C HIS A 96 3.79 -9.12 13.27
N ARG A 97 3.35 -9.64 12.13
CA ARG A 97 3.21 -11.08 11.88
C ARG A 97 4.56 -11.82 11.93
N ALA A 98 5.63 -11.21 11.43
CA ALA A 98 6.99 -11.77 11.44
C ALA A 98 7.89 -11.18 12.55
N TRP A 99 7.29 -10.51 13.55
CA TRP A 99 8.02 -9.74 14.57
C TRP A 99 9.09 -10.56 15.30
N LYS A 100 8.78 -11.81 15.65
CA LYS A 100 9.70 -12.66 16.43
C LYS A 100 10.93 -13.05 15.63
N GLN A 101 10.78 -13.23 14.32
CA GLN A 101 11.83 -13.66 13.40
C GLN A 101 12.66 -12.46 12.90
N HIS A 102 12.01 -11.35 12.58
CA HIS A 102 12.64 -10.18 11.96
C HIS A 102 12.31 -8.86 12.68
N PRO A 103 12.58 -8.73 13.99
CA PRO A 103 12.12 -7.59 14.78
C PRO A 103 12.62 -6.24 14.25
N ILE A 104 13.87 -6.17 13.78
CA ILE A 104 14.47 -4.92 13.29
C ILE A 104 13.76 -4.43 12.02
N LEU A 105 13.47 -5.32 11.07
CA LEU A 105 12.81 -4.96 9.81
C LEU A 105 11.31 -4.70 10.03
N THR A 106 10.68 -5.45 10.95
CA THR A 106 9.33 -5.13 11.42
C THR A 106 9.27 -3.73 12.04
N LEU A 107 10.23 -3.35 12.88
CA LEU A 107 10.32 -1.97 13.40
C LEU A 107 10.49 -0.93 12.28
N ALA A 108 11.29 -1.23 11.25
CA ALA A 108 11.51 -0.34 10.12
C ALA A 108 10.22 -0.04 9.33
N ASP A 109 9.30 -1.00 9.27
CA ASP A 109 7.99 -0.85 8.61
C ASP A 109 6.90 -0.22 9.50
N MET A 110 7.13 0.07 10.78
CA MET A 110 6.12 0.71 11.64
C MET A 110 5.66 2.07 11.10
N VAL A 111 6.53 2.77 10.36
CA VAL A 111 6.17 4.00 9.65
C VAL A 111 5.03 3.79 8.65
N ARG A 112 4.87 2.58 8.08
CA ARG A 112 3.81 2.25 7.11
C ARG A 112 2.45 2.25 7.79
N THR A 113 2.32 1.54 8.91
CA THR A 113 1.11 1.60 9.75
C THR A 113 0.83 3.04 10.21
N GLY A 114 1.87 3.79 10.60
CA GLY A 114 1.72 5.20 10.97
C GLY A 114 1.20 6.08 9.82
N ASP A 115 1.70 5.86 8.60
CA ASP A 115 1.30 6.56 7.38
C ASP A 115 -0.12 6.19 6.95
N ASP A 116 -0.53 4.93 7.16
CA ASP A 116 -1.91 4.46 6.96
C ASP A 116 -2.88 5.23 7.86
N LEU A 117 -2.56 5.33 9.16
CA LEU A 117 -3.38 6.02 10.16
C LEU A 117 -3.33 7.55 10.08
N SER A 118 -2.46 8.11 9.25
CA SER A 118 -2.30 9.56 9.09
C SER A 118 -2.72 9.99 7.69
N ARG A 119 -1.80 9.93 6.72
CA ARG A 119 -1.98 10.46 5.36
C ARG A 119 -3.05 9.68 4.59
N PHE A 120 -3.04 8.34 4.65
CA PHE A 120 -4.06 7.53 3.98
C PHE A 120 -5.43 7.70 4.65
N HIS A 121 -5.50 7.60 5.97
CA HIS A 121 -6.74 7.84 6.71
C HIS A 121 -7.31 9.24 6.39
N PHE A 122 -6.49 10.28 6.37
CA PHE A 122 -6.90 11.65 6.01
C PHE A 122 -7.46 11.74 4.59
N GLN A 123 -6.76 11.23 3.55
CA GLN A 123 -7.28 11.30 2.18
C GLN A 123 -8.61 10.56 2.03
N HIS A 124 -8.79 9.46 2.75
CA HIS A 124 -9.99 8.65 2.69
C HIS A 124 -11.16 9.28 3.44
N LYS A 125 -10.90 10.03 4.52
CA LYS A 125 -11.92 10.91 5.13
C LYS A 125 -12.35 12.04 4.20
N LEU A 126 -11.48 12.49 3.30
CA LEU A 126 -11.83 13.44 2.22
C LEU A 126 -12.52 12.80 1.01
N GLY A 127 -12.68 11.48 0.99
CA GLY A 127 -13.26 10.77 -0.15
C GLY A 127 -12.29 10.55 -1.32
N ARG A 128 -11.00 10.84 -1.19
CA ARG A 128 -10.04 10.94 -2.31
C ARG A 128 -8.83 10.02 -2.14
N THR A 129 -8.18 9.71 -3.26
CA THR A 129 -6.92 8.95 -3.32
C THR A 129 -5.76 9.86 -3.74
N ILE A 130 -5.58 10.97 -3.01
CA ILE A 130 -4.61 12.04 -3.33
C ILE A 130 -3.20 11.49 -3.53
N PHE A 131 -2.85 10.48 -2.75
CA PHE A 131 -1.53 9.85 -2.75
C PHE A 131 -1.58 8.39 -3.23
N GLY A 132 -2.61 8.04 -4.00
CA GLY A 132 -2.85 6.67 -4.48
C GLY A 132 -3.49 5.76 -3.42
N LEU A 133 -3.43 4.46 -3.70
CA LEU A 133 -3.79 3.36 -2.81
C LEU A 133 -2.53 2.51 -2.57
N HIS A 134 -2.48 1.77 -1.47
CA HIS A 134 -1.50 0.71 -1.29
C HIS A 134 -2.10 -0.62 -1.75
N GLY A 135 -1.27 -1.51 -2.31
CA GLY A 135 -1.74 -2.65 -3.11
C GLY A 135 -2.46 -3.78 -2.38
N SER A 136 -2.69 -3.65 -1.09
CA SER A 136 -3.36 -4.64 -0.25
C SER A 136 -4.42 -3.95 0.62
N TYR A 137 -5.31 -4.73 1.22
CA TYR A 137 -6.49 -4.26 1.95
C TYR A 137 -7.34 -3.23 1.18
N ILE A 138 -7.52 -3.45 -0.13
CA ILE A 138 -8.44 -2.65 -0.94
C ILE A 138 -9.78 -3.38 -1.05
N VAL A 139 -10.86 -2.72 -0.63
CA VAL A 139 -12.24 -3.24 -0.72
C VAL A 139 -12.95 -2.51 -1.86
N VAL A 140 -13.45 -3.23 -2.86
CA VAL A 140 -14.05 -2.62 -4.05
C VAL A 140 -15.26 -3.40 -4.54
N ARG A 141 -16.30 -2.68 -4.99
CA ARG A 141 -17.44 -3.33 -5.67
C ARG A 141 -17.05 -3.77 -7.07
N ASN A 142 -17.42 -4.99 -7.45
CA ASN A 142 -16.98 -5.63 -8.68
C ASN A 142 -17.30 -4.82 -9.95
N SER A 143 -18.50 -4.21 -10.04
CA SER A 143 -18.86 -3.25 -11.10
C SER A 143 -17.84 -2.13 -11.28
N VAL A 144 -17.32 -1.59 -10.18
CA VAL A 144 -16.36 -0.49 -10.18
C VAL A 144 -14.95 -0.97 -10.53
N ALA A 145 -14.59 -2.20 -10.12
CA ALA A 145 -13.35 -2.84 -10.57
C ALA A 145 -13.36 -3.14 -12.07
N LYS A 146 -14.44 -3.73 -12.59
CA LYS A 146 -14.65 -4.10 -14.00
C LYS A 146 -14.63 -2.89 -14.94
N GLU A 147 -15.21 -1.76 -14.53
CA GLU A 147 -15.29 -0.55 -15.36
C GLU A 147 -13.92 -0.07 -15.84
N VAL A 148 -12.90 -0.15 -14.98
CA VAL A 148 -11.55 0.34 -15.29
C VAL A 148 -10.56 -0.79 -15.59
N GLY A 149 -10.65 -1.91 -14.88
CA GLY A 149 -9.65 -2.99 -14.97
C GLY A 149 -8.25 -2.57 -14.48
N PHE A 150 -7.25 -3.41 -14.72
CA PHE A 150 -5.85 -3.20 -14.36
C PHE A 150 -4.91 -3.18 -15.58
N ASP A 151 -5.45 -3.13 -16.80
CA ASP A 151 -4.64 -3.11 -18.03
C ASP A 151 -4.13 -1.71 -18.41
N PHE A 152 -3.11 -1.25 -17.68
CA PHE A 152 -2.43 0.02 -17.94
C PHE A 152 -1.11 -0.14 -18.72
N GLY A 153 -0.89 -1.33 -19.31
CA GLY A 153 0.37 -1.65 -19.97
C GLY A 153 1.58 -1.78 -19.02
N PRO A 154 2.80 -1.89 -19.58
CA PRO A 154 4.01 -2.14 -18.79
C PRO A 154 4.34 -1.03 -17.77
N GLN A 155 3.97 0.22 -18.06
CA GLN A 155 4.24 1.33 -17.14
C GLN A 155 3.36 1.29 -15.89
N GLY A 156 2.12 0.82 -16.02
CA GLY A 156 1.20 0.67 -14.90
C GLY A 156 1.25 -0.67 -14.19
N SER A 157 2.20 -1.55 -14.54
CA SER A 157 2.28 -2.91 -13.96
C SER A 157 3.18 -3.03 -12.71
N ILE A 158 3.80 -1.93 -12.25
CA ILE A 158 4.70 -1.94 -11.06
C ILE A 158 3.97 -1.53 -9.78
N THR A 159 3.13 -0.50 -9.91
CA THR A 159 2.26 0.05 -8.85
C THR A 159 0.88 0.27 -9.48
N GLU A 160 0.25 -0.83 -9.86
CA GLU A 160 -1.04 -0.88 -10.54
C GLU A 160 -2.17 -0.32 -9.69
N ASP A 161 -2.06 -0.49 -8.38
CA ASP A 161 -2.90 0.09 -7.33
C ASP A 161 -3.01 1.61 -7.44
N ALA A 162 -1.88 2.31 -7.55
CA ALA A 162 -1.80 3.76 -7.64
C ALA A 162 -2.28 4.27 -9.01
N PHE A 163 -1.99 3.55 -10.10
CA PHE A 163 -2.56 3.85 -11.42
C PHE A 163 -4.09 3.76 -11.39
N TRP A 164 -4.61 2.62 -10.90
CA TRP A 164 -6.03 2.36 -10.79
C TRP A 164 -6.73 3.41 -9.92
N ALA A 165 -6.15 3.74 -8.77
CA ALA A 165 -6.67 4.75 -7.86
C ALA A 165 -6.85 6.13 -8.51
N LEU A 166 -5.89 6.56 -9.35
CA LEU A 166 -5.96 7.85 -10.05
C LEU A 166 -7.02 7.83 -11.15
N VAL A 167 -7.13 6.73 -11.90
CA VAL A 167 -8.17 6.60 -12.94
C VAL A 167 -9.57 6.61 -12.31
N GLN A 168 -9.76 5.89 -11.21
CA GLN A 168 -11.02 5.91 -10.47
C GLN A 168 -11.37 7.31 -9.96
N MET A 169 -10.39 8.01 -9.36
CA MET A 169 -10.60 9.38 -8.92
C MET A 169 -10.92 10.34 -10.08
N HIS A 170 -10.28 10.15 -11.24
CA HIS A 170 -10.57 10.90 -12.46
C HIS A 170 -11.99 10.65 -12.97
N ASN A 171 -12.47 9.40 -12.92
CA ASN A 171 -13.83 9.00 -13.27
C ASN A 171 -14.88 9.45 -12.23
N GLY A 172 -14.50 10.32 -11.29
CA GLY A 172 -15.41 10.87 -10.28
C GLY A 172 -15.70 9.93 -9.13
N ARG A 173 -15.09 8.73 -9.10
CA ARG A 173 -15.22 7.81 -7.97
C ARG A 173 -14.51 8.37 -6.75
N ARG A 174 -14.98 7.93 -5.58
CA ARG A 174 -14.50 8.36 -4.27
C ARG A 174 -14.25 7.11 -3.43
N SER A 175 -13.26 7.20 -2.56
CA SER A 175 -12.85 6.12 -1.67
C SER A 175 -13.11 6.48 -0.22
N ARG A 176 -13.33 5.50 0.65
CA ARG A 176 -13.45 5.70 2.10
C ARG A 176 -12.43 4.89 2.87
N TRP A 177 -12.36 5.19 4.16
CA TRP A 177 -11.62 4.37 5.09
C TRP A 177 -12.45 3.13 5.42
N CYS A 178 -11.80 1.98 5.42
CA CYS A 178 -12.32 0.73 5.97
C CYS A 178 -11.73 0.56 7.38
N ASP A 179 -12.59 0.50 8.39
CA ASP A 179 -12.14 0.25 9.76
C ASP A 179 -11.61 -1.19 9.92
N GLY A 180 -10.91 -1.43 11.02
CA GLY A 180 -10.24 -2.71 11.28
C GLY A 180 -8.83 -2.79 10.68
N TYR A 181 -8.17 -3.90 10.97
CA TYR A 181 -6.77 -4.12 10.61
C TYR A 181 -6.59 -5.44 9.86
N LEU A 182 -5.66 -5.50 8.91
CA LEU A 182 -5.13 -6.77 8.42
C LEU A 182 -3.64 -6.86 8.75
N GLU A 183 -3.12 -8.08 8.86
CA GLU A 183 -1.73 -8.33 9.23
C GLU A 183 -0.90 -8.77 8.02
N GLU A 184 0.26 -8.17 7.83
CA GLU A 184 1.24 -8.49 6.81
C GLU A 184 2.62 -8.78 7.44
N GLN A 185 3.54 -9.21 6.58
CA GLN A 185 4.92 -9.47 6.93
C GLN A 185 5.83 -8.41 6.32
N SER A 186 6.77 -7.91 7.12
CA SER A 186 7.89 -7.10 6.65
C SER A 186 8.85 -7.93 5.82
N THR A 187 9.70 -7.24 5.04
CA THR A 187 10.77 -7.92 4.30
C THR A 187 11.73 -8.65 5.24
N GLN A 188 12.29 -9.78 4.80
CA GLN A 188 13.13 -10.64 5.64
C GLN A 188 14.62 -10.26 5.63
N SER A 189 15.06 -9.40 4.70
CA SER A 189 16.43 -8.89 4.63
C SER A 189 16.50 -7.39 4.32
N ALA A 190 17.60 -6.74 4.71
CA ALA A 190 17.81 -5.31 4.43
C ALA A 190 17.89 -5.00 2.92
N MET A 191 18.47 -5.91 2.13
CA MET A 191 18.54 -5.77 0.68
C MET A 191 17.14 -5.86 0.05
N ASP A 192 16.30 -6.75 0.58
CA ASP A 192 14.91 -6.91 0.17
C ASP A 192 14.08 -5.67 0.49
N PHE A 193 14.27 -5.09 1.68
CA PHE A 193 13.71 -3.78 2.03
C PHE A 193 14.09 -2.71 1.00
N ILE A 194 15.39 -2.55 0.72
CA ILE A 194 15.92 -1.57 -0.25
C ILE A 194 15.33 -1.78 -1.65
N LYS A 195 15.25 -3.03 -2.12
CA LYS A 195 14.65 -3.37 -3.42
C LYS A 195 13.16 -3.04 -3.45
N GLN A 196 12.43 -3.27 -2.36
CA GLN A 196 11.02 -2.93 -2.26
C GLN A 196 10.81 -1.41 -2.38
N ARG A 197 11.58 -0.61 -1.62
CA ARG A 197 11.49 0.86 -1.67
C ARG A 197 11.89 1.42 -3.03
N ARG A 198 12.92 0.85 -3.67
CA ARG A 198 13.28 1.16 -5.06
C ARG A 198 12.12 0.90 -6.02
N ARG A 199 11.47 -0.27 -5.92
CA ARG A 199 10.33 -0.65 -6.78
C ARG A 199 9.17 0.33 -6.61
N TRP A 200 8.80 0.67 -5.38
CA TRP A 200 7.75 1.64 -5.09
C TRP A 200 8.08 3.03 -5.62
N PHE A 201 9.28 3.55 -5.35
CA PHE A 201 9.70 4.86 -5.82
C PHE A 201 9.63 4.97 -7.36
N LEU A 202 10.19 3.98 -8.07
CA LEU A 202 10.14 3.93 -9.54
C LEU A 202 8.71 3.78 -10.07
N GLY A 203 7.89 2.95 -9.42
CA GLY A 203 6.47 2.79 -9.75
C GLY A 203 5.70 4.11 -9.63
N LEU A 204 5.87 4.85 -8.53
CA LEU A 204 5.21 6.13 -8.32
C LEU A 204 5.69 7.23 -9.28
N ILE A 205 6.96 7.21 -9.70
CA ILE A 205 7.44 8.03 -10.81
C ILE A 205 6.68 7.71 -12.10
N LYS A 206 6.50 6.42 -12.41
CA LYS A 206 5.74 6.00 -13.59
C LYS A 206 4.28 6.43 -13.51
N VAL A 207 3.63 6.29 -12.35
CA VAL A 207 2.26 6.80 -12.14
C VAL A 207 2.20 8.30 -12.43
N SER A 208 3.12 9.06 -11.84
CA SER A 208 3.18 10.52 -12.00
C SER A 208 3.38 10.96 -13.45
N ARG A 209 4.12 10.19 -14.25
CA ARG A 209 4.44 10.52 -15.65
C ARG A 209 3.43 9.96 -16.66
N HIS A 210 2.93 8.75 -16.43
CA HIS A 210 2.25 7.94 -17.44
C HIS A 210 0.82 7.54 -17.08
N ALA A 211 0.30 7.84 -15.88
CA ALA A 211 -1.10 7.57 -15.58
C ALA A 211 -2.01 8.29 -16.60
N PRO A 212 -3.01 7.60 -17.18
CA PRO A 212 -3.83 8.11 -18.28
C PRO A 212 -4.90 9.10 -17.77
N VAL A 213 -4.48 10.09 -16.98
CA VAL A 213 -5.33 11.09 -16.36
C VAL A 213 -4.69 12.49 -16.48
N PRO A 214 -5.48 13.57 -16.45
CA PRO A 214 -4.94 14.93 -16.45
C PRO A 214 -3.92 15.20 -15.34
N LEU A 215 -2.96 16.09 -15.60
CA LEU A 215 -1.85 16.40 -14.67
C LEU A 215 -2.32 16.77 -13.26
N ARG A 216 -3.46 17.46 -13.12
CA ARG A 216 -4.04 17.85 -11.82
C ARG A 216 -4.26 16.68 -10.84
N TRP A 217 -4.53 15.48 -11.37
CA TRP A 217 -4.72 14.28 -10.55
C TRP A 217 -3.39 13.60 -10.20
N ARG A 218 -2.37 13.77 -11.04
CA ARG A 218 -1.02 13.22 -10.85
C ARG A 218 -0.14 14.10 -9.96
N LEU A 219 -0.39 15.41 -9.96
CA LEU A 219 0.47 16.41 -9.32
C LEU A 219 0.70 16.17 -7.82
N PRO A 220 -0.33 15.87 -6.98
CA PRO A 220 -0.09 15.64 -5.55
C PRO A 220 0.81 14.43 -5.30
N LEU A 221 0.59 13.33 -6.04
CA LEU A 221 1.45 12.15 -5.98
C LEU A 221 2.86 12.48 -6.45
N ALA A 222 3.01 13.22 -7.56
CA ALA A 222 4.30 13.63 -8.09
C ALA A 222 5.10 14.47 -7.08
N VAL A 223 4.46 15.44 -6.42
CA VAL A 223 5.07 16.25 -5.36
C VAL A 223 5.50 15.38 -4.18
N ASN A 224 4.66 14.45 -3.74
CA ASN A 224 5.01 13.51 -2.67
C ASN A 224 6.22 12.63 -3.04
N THR A 225 6.25 12.09 -4.26
CA THR A 225 7.40 11.31 -4.77
C THR A 225 8.66 12.15 -4.89
N LEU A 226 8.55 13.42 -5.29
CA LEU A 226 9.69 14.34 -5.34
C LEU A 226 10.23 14.67 -3.94
N ILE A 227 9.37 14.85 -2.94
CA ILE A 227 9.79 15.04 -1.55
C ILE A 227 10.56 13.79 -1.07
N TRP A 228 10.07 12.59 -1.38
CA TRP A 228 10.78 11.34 -1.06
C TRP A 228 12.12 11.21 -1.81
N ALA A 229 12.23 11.75 -3.02
CA ALA A 229 13.49 11.79 -3.77
C ALA A 229 14.60 12.59 -3.07
N VAL A 230 14.22 13.53 -2.19
CA VAL A 230 15.16 14.35 -1.42
C VAL A 230 15.69 13.62 -0.17
N THR A 231 15.06 12.52 0.24
CA THR A 231 15.43 11.77 1.47
C THR A 231 16.91 11.39 1.55
N PRO A 232 17.60 10.91 0.49
CA PRO A 232 19.04 10.62 0.57
C PRO A 232 19.90 11.84 0.91
N PHE A 233 19.54 13.01 0.39
CA PHE A 233 20.23 14.27 0.71
C PHE A 233 19.96 14.70 2.14
N GLY A 234 18.70 14.57 2.61
CA GLY A 234 18.34 14.82 4.01
C GLY A 234 19.09 13.91 4.98
N PHE A 235 19.24 12.63 4.64
CA PHE A 235 20.03 11.68 5.43
C PHE A 235 21.51 12.07 5.47
N LEU A 236 22.14 12.31 4.31
CA LEU A 236 23.54 12.70 4.23
C LEU A 236 23.80 13.99 5.01
N TYR A 237 22.90 14.96 4.89
CA TYR A 237 22.94 16.20 5.63
C TYR A 237 22.90 15.97 7.14
N THR A 238 21.94 15.18 7.65
CA THR A 238 21.82 14.88 9.09
C THR A 238 23.07 14.17 9.60
N PHE A 239 23.60 13.23 8.82
CA PHE A 239 24.82 12.50 9.16
C PHE A 239 26.03 13.44 9.26
N VAL A 240 26.27 14.28 8.25
CA VAL A 240 27.39 15.25 8.27
C VAL A 240 27.23 16.24 9.42
N HIS A 241 26.03 16.78 9.64
CA HIS A 241 25.80 17.74 10.70
C HIS A 241 26.05 17.15 12.09
N LEU A 242 25.67 15.88 12.33
CA LEU A 242 25.89 15.19 13.60
C LEU A 242 27.38 15.13 14.00
N PHE A 243 28.29 15.00 13.04
CA PHE A 243 29.73 14.86 13.32
C PHE A 243 30.54 16.14 13.18
N TYR A 244 30.12 17.07 12.31
CA TYR A 244 30.92 18.25 11.98
C TYR A 244 30.33 19.57 12.50
N GLY A 245 29.10 19.56 13.04
CA GLY A 245 28.53 20.73 13.73
C GLY A 245 28.39 21.99 12.85
N THR A 246 28.13 21.81 11.55
CA THR A 246 28.03 22.92 10.60
C THR A 246 26.94 23.92 10.97
N ALA A 247 27.18 25.22 10.78
CA ALA A 247 26.16 26.26 10.96
C ALA A 247 25.07 26.11 9.89
N ILE A 248 23.81 26.01 10.31
CA ILE A 248 22.66 25.78 9.43
C ILE A 248 21.70 26.98 9.54
N PRO A 249 21.11 27.44 8.41
CA PRO A 249 20.02 28.40 8.45
C PRO A 249 18.84 27.90 9.30
N VAL A 250 18.37 28.72 10.24
CA VAL A 250 17.29 28.36 11.20
C VAL A 250 16.07 27.75 10.53
N VAL A 251 15.69 28.24 9.34
CA VAL A 251 14.55 27.72 8.57
C VAL A 251 14.77 26.25 8.16
N VAL A 252 15.96 25.89 7.71
CA VAL A 252 16.29 24.51 7.31
C VAL A 252 16.27 23.60 8.53
N THR A 253 16.81 24.05 9.66
CA THR A 253 16.74 23.32 10.94
C THR A 253 15.30 23.10 11.39
N ALA A 254 14.45 24.14 11.32
CA ALA A 254 13.05 24.05 11.72
C ALA A 254 12.28 23.04 10.84
N MET A 255 12.48 23.09 9.52
CA MET A 255 11.85 22.16 8.58
C MET A 255 12.34 20.71 8.78
N ALA A 256 13.64 20.52 9.00
CA ALA A 256 14.21 19.21 9.28
C ALA A 256 13.68 18.63 10.60
N ASN A 257 13.60 19.46 11.65
CA ASN A 257 13.04 19.06 12.94
C ASN A 257 11.55 18.71 12.85
N LEU A 258 10.78 19.47 12.07
CA LEU A 258 9.37 19.15 11.81
C LEU A 258 9.24 17.80 11.10
N ALA A 259 10.01 17.59 10.02
CA ALA A 259 10.00 16.32 9.28
C ALA A 259 10.38 15.15 10.19
N TYR A 260 11.47 15.26 10.96
CA TYR A 260 11.93 14.22 11.87
C TYR A 260 10.92 13.96 12.99
N GLY A 261 10.33 15.01 13.55
CA GLY A 261 9.24 14.91 14.53
C GLY A 261 8.02 14.18 13.97
N THR A 262 7.63 14.46 12.73
CA THR A 262 6.58 13.70 12.04
C THR A 262 6.96 12.23 11.90
N PHE A 263 8.18 11.90 11.45
CA PHE A 263 8.62 10.51 11.36
C PHE A 263 8.57 9.79 12.71
N ILE A 264 9.07 10.41 13.79
CA ILE A 264 8.97 9.84 15.15
C ILE A 264 7.52 9.52 15.48
N VAL A 265 6.59 10.45 15.26
CA VAL A 265 5.16 10.24 15.54
C VAL A 265 4.59 9.08 14.71
N LEU A 266 4.91 9.00 13.41
CA LEU A 266 4.45 7.91 12.55
C LEU A 266 4.96 6.55 13.05
N TYR A 267 6.25 6.44 13.32
CA TYR A 267 6.87 5.22 13.84
C TYR A 267 6.28 4.81 15.21
N LEU A 268 6.12 5.75 16.14
CA LEU A 268 5.58 5.45 17.48
C LEU A 268 4.09 5.10 17.45
N THR A 269 3.30 5.79 16.63
CA THR A 269 1.87 5.47 16.44
C THR A 269 1.71 4.10 15.80
N GLY A 270 2.43 3.82 14.70
CA GLY A 270 2.41 2.50 14.07
C GLY A 270 2.84 1.38 15.03
N LEU A 271 3.93 1.60 15.76
CA LEU A 271 4.43 0.68 16.78
C LEU A 271 3.39 0.41 17.86
N ARG A 272 2.74 1.45 18.38
CA ARG A 272 1.73 1.31 19.43
C ARG A 272 0.60 0.39 18.97
N ILE A 273 0.04 0.62 17.79
CA ILE A 273 -1.11 -0.17 17.29
C ILE A 273 -0.71 -1.62 17.01
N ASN A 274 0.48 -1.85 16.42
CA ASN A 274 1.01 -3.19 16.21
C ASN A 274 1.20 -3.94 17.54
N LEU A 275 1.73 -3.29 18.59
CA LEU A 275 1.88 -3.90 19.91
C LEU A 275 0.53 -4.19 20.59
N ASP A 276 -0.44 -3.29 20.43
CA ASP A 276 -1.79 -3.46 20.97
C ASP A 276 -2.47 -4.69 20.33
N GLU A 277 -2.44 -4.80 19.00
CA GLU A 277 -3.04 -5.94 18.28
C GLU A 277 -2.27 -7.25 18.51
N ALA A 278 -0.94 -7.19 18.62
CA ALA A 278 -0.12 -8.36 18.97
C ALA A 278 -0.30 -8.82 20.43
N GLY A 279 -1.12 -8.13 21.24
CA GLY A 279 -1.40 -8.47 22.63
C GLY A 279 -0.24 -8.20 23.60
N GLU A 280 0.70 -7.32 23.25
CA GLU A 280 1.84 -6.99 24.10
C GLU A 280 1.52 -5.78 25.00
N HIS A 281 0.99 -6.09 26.18
CA HIS A 281 0.59 -5.08 27.17
C HIS A 281 1.64 -4.84 28.27
N ARG A 282 2.76 -5.60 28.30
CA ARG A 282 3.77 -5.44 29.36
C ARG A 282 4.52 -4.12 29.19
N TRP A 283 4.37 -3.21 30.16
CA TRP A 283 4.93 -1.85 30.11
C TRP A 283 6.42 -1.82 29.75
N TRP A 284 7.26 -2.61 30.42
CA TRP A 284 8.71 -2.60 30.21
C TRP A 284 9.11 -3.04 28.79
N LYS A 285 8.40 -4.03 28.21
CA LYS A 285 8.63 -4.45 26.81
C LYS A 285 8.24 -3.36 25.83
N ARG A 286 7.13 -2.67 26.09
CA ARG A 286 6.69 -1.55 25.25
C ARG A 286 7.71 -0.41 25.29
N GLN A 287 8.19 -0.04 26.48
CA GLN A 287 9.24 0.97 26.62
C GLN A 287 10.52 0.57 25.90
N PHE A 288 10.93 -0.70 26.00
CA PHE A 288 12.06 -1.23 25.26
C PHE A 288 11.87 -1.06 23.74
N TRP A 289 10.70 -1.40 23.21
CA TRP A 289 10.43 -1.25 21.78
C TRP A 289 10.33 0.22 21.33
N TYR A 290 9.72 1.10 22.13
CA TYR A 290 9.68 2.54 21.85
C TYR A 290 11.09 3.15 21.82
N ALA A 291 11.93 2.81 22.80
CA ALA A 291 13.32 3.24 22.84
C ALA A 291 14.12 2.68 21.65
N SER A 292 13.90 1.40 21.31
CA SER A 292 14.56 0.74 20.18
C SER A 292 14.22 1.42 18.85
N VAL A 293 12.95 1.76 18.61
CA VAL A 293 12.54 2.49 17.40
C VAL A 293 13.26 3.84 17.32
N ILE A 294 13.25 4.63 18.40
CA ILE A 294 13.87 5.95 18.41
C ILE A 294 15.38 5.85 18.14
N LEU A 295 16.07 4.88 18.76
CA LEU A 295 17.49 4.63 18.56
C LEU A 295 17.81 4.20 17.12
N LEU A 296 16.93 3.41 16.50
CA LEU A 296 17.11 2.85 15.16
C LEU A 296 16.56 3.72 14.02
N LEU A 297 15.98 4.89 14.32
CA LEU A 297 15.44 5.81 13.30
C LEU A 297 16.47 6.19 12.24
N LEU A 298 17.71 6.46 12.65
CA LEU A 298 18.77 6.83 11.71
C LEU A 298 19.14 5.66 10.78
N PRO A 299 19.39 4.43 11.28
CA PRO A 299 19.48 3.23 10.42
C PRO A 299 18.29 3.00 9.50
N PHE A 300 17.05 3.17 9.97
CA PHE A 300 15.85 2.99 9.14
C PHE A 300 15.77 4.05 8.03
N SER A 301 16.09 5.30 8.35
CA SER A 301 16.19 6.39 7.38
C SER A 301 17.27 6.10 6.33
N ALA A 302 18.38 5.46 6.73
CA ALA A 302 19.43 5.04 5.81
C ALA A 302 18.94 3.95 4.84
N LEU A 303 18.14 2.99 5.30
CA LEU A 303 17.55 1.94 4.45
C LEU A 303 16.55 2.53 3.43
N GLU A 304 15.68 3.44 3.87
CA GLU A 304 14.75 4.17 2.99
C GLU A 304 15.53 5.00 1.95
N ALA A 305 16.53 5.76 2.38
CA ALA A 305 17.41 6.53 1.51
C ALA A 305 18.16 5.66 0.50
N ALA A 306 18.67 4.50 0.92
CA ALA A 306 19.37 3.57 0.05
C ALA A 306 18.46 3.03 -1.07
N GLY A 307 17.17 2.76 -0.77
CA GLY A 307 16.18 2.38 -1.78
C GLY A 307 15.96 3.44 -2.86
N VAL A 308 15.79 4.69 -2.43
CA VAL A 308 15.62 5.84 -3.34
C VAL A 308 16.90 6.10 -4.14
N PHE A 309 18.05 6.11 -3.48
CA PHE A 309 19.34 6.32 -4.13
C PHE A 309 19.63 5.23 -5.17
N TYR A 310 19.31 3.97 -4.83
CA TYR A 310 19.42 2.86 -5.77
C TYR A 310 18.50 3.03 -6.98
N ALA A 311 17.29 3.54 -6.79
CA ALA A 311 16.38 3.88 -7.90
C ALA A 311 16.94 4.98 -8.82
N LEU A 312 17.59 5.99 -8.26
CA LEU A 312 18.18 7.10 -9.03
C LEU A 312 19.39 6.64 -9.87
N ILE A 313 20.23 5.76 -9.34
CA ILE A 313 21.41 5.24 -10.06
C ILE A 313 21.02 4.17 -11.08
N LYS A 314 20.11 3.26 -10.72
CA LYS A 314 19.64 2.18 -11.60
C LYS A 314 18.12 2.32 -11.78
N PRO A 315 17.66 3.09 -12.78
CA PRO A 315 16.24 3.37 -12.98
C PRO A 315 15.46 2.22 -13.64
N ASP A 316 16.15 1.21 -14.19
CA ASP A 316 15.47 0.04 -14.75
C ASP A 316 14.89 -0.81 -13.61
N PRO A 317 13.57 -0.83 -13.40
CA PRO A 317 13.02 -1.39 -12.19
C PRO A 317 13.06 -2.93 -12.17
N GLY A 318 13.05 -3.59 -13.33
CA GLY A 318 12.53 -4.95 -13.43
C GLY A 318 11.21 -5.12 -12.65
N PHE A 319 10.78 -6.34 -12.36
CA PHE A 319 9.86 -6.57 -11.25
C PHE A 319 10.57 -7.52 -10.29
N HIS A 320 10.98 -6.98 -9.14
CA HIS A 320 11.64 -7.76 -8.12
C HIS A 320 10.60 -8.24 -7.12
N VAL A 321 10.39 -9.57 -7.11
CA VAL A 321 9.72 -10.25 -6.01
C VAL A 321 10.68 -10.24 -4.83
N VAL A 322 10.18 -9.75 -3.70
CA VAL A 322 10.95 -9.55 -2.47
C VAL A 322 10.53 -10.66 -1.51
N GLN A 323 11.49 -11.25 -0.79
CA GLN A 323 11.16 -12.24 0.23
C GLN A 323 10.52 -11.54 1.43
N LYS A 324 9.27 -11.93 1.71
CA LYS A 324 8.46 -11.53 2.86
C LYS A 324 8.33 -12.70 3.82
#